data_AF-A0A4Q3C0S7-F1
#
_entry.id   AF-A0A4Q3C0S7-F1
#
_cell.length_a   1.000
_cell.length_b   1.000
_cell.length_c   1.000
_cell.angle_alpha   90.00
_cell.angle_beta   90.00
_cell.angle_gamma   90.00
#
_symmetry.space_group_name_H-M   'P 1'
#
loop_
_entity.id
_entity.type
_entity.pdbx_description
1 polymer ?
#
loop_
_entity_poly.entity_id
_entity_poly.type
_entity_poly.pdbx_seq_one_letter_code
_entity_poly.pdbx_strand_id
1 'polypeptide(L)' 'RICPVVEFGLCNATMHKLDEAVAIPDLHALADIYERIARSALG' A
#
# COMPACT_ATOMS: atom_id res chain seq x y z
N ARG A 1 -20.15 18.07 0.30
CA ARG A 1 -19.62 16.99 -0.57
C ARG A 1 -18.50 16.31 0.22
N ILE A 2 -18.53 15.00 0.37
CA ILE A 2 -17.49 14.23 1.08
C ILE A 2 -16.63 13.55 0.01
N CYS A 3 -15.30 13.52 0.22
CA CYS A 3 -14.39 12.68 -0.54
C CYS A 3 -14.22 11.38 0.26
N PRO A 4 -14.87 10.26 -0.13
CA PRO A 4 -14.66 9.00 0.56
C PRO A 4 -13.22 8.54 0.33
N VAL A 5 -12.46 8.36 1.41
CA VAL A 5 -11.05 7.95 1.40
C VAL A 5 -10.92 6.60 2.07
N VAL A 6 -10.02 5.76 1.54
CA VAL A 6 -9.66 4.46 2.10
C VAL A 6 -8.15 4.38 2.28
N GLU A 7 -7.71 3.62 3.28
CA GLU A 7 -6.30 3.32 3.53
C GLU A 7 -6.02 1.85 3.25
N PHE A 8 -4.96 1.60 2.48
CA PHE A 8 -4.42 0.29 2.16
C PHE A 8 -2.90 0.42 2.10
N GLY A 9 -2.16 -0.60 2.50
CA GLY A 9 -0.71 -0.49 2.60
C GLY A 9 -0.04 -1.76 3.09
N LEU A 10 1.22 -1.61 3.49
CA LEU A 10 2.08 -2.70 3.95
C LEU A 10 1.65 -3.26 5.32
N CYS A 11 2.15 -4.45 5.65
CA CYS A 11 2.02 -5.02 6.98
C CYS A 11 2.70 -4.12 8.03
N ASN A 12 1.98 -3.75 9.08
CA ASN A 12 2.47 -2.84 10.13
C ASN A 12 3.07 -3.55 11.36
N ALA A 13 3.43 -4.83 11.24
CA ALA A 13 3.82 -5.68 12.37
C ALA A 13 5.00 -5.12 13.20
N THR A 14 5.94 -4.42 12.53
CA THR A 14 7.12 -3.81 13.15
C THR A 14 7.08 -2.28 13.16
N MET A 15 5.97 -1.65 12.77
CA MET A 15 5.87 -0.19 12.72
C MET A 15 6.11 0.41 14.10
N HIS A 16 6.90 1.48 14.18
CA HIS A 16 7.29 2.13 15.44
C HIS A 16 8.08 1.24 16.42
N LYS A 17 8.80 0.24 15.93
CA LYS A 17 9.73 -0.60 16.71
C LYS A 17 11.16 -0.48 16.19
N LEU A 18 12.14 -0.90 16.99
CA LEU A 18 13.52 -1.08 16.49
C LEU A 18 13.51 -2.12 15.35
N ASP A 19 14.40 -1.93 14.38
CA ASP A 19 14.52 -2.75 13.18
C ASP A 19 13.20 -2.85 12.38
N GLU A 20 12.50 -1.71 12.22
CA GLU A 20 11.31 -1.62 11.39
C GLU A 20 11.60 -2.12 9.97
N ALA A 21 10.87 -3.16 9.55
CA ALA A 21 11.13 -3.86 8.31
C ALA A 21 9.83 -4.38 7.67
N VAL A 22 9.91 -4.65 6.37
CA VAL A 22 8.84 -5.25 5.59
C VAL A 22 9.44 -6.28 4.63
N ALA A 23 8.65 -7.29 4.26
CA ALA A 23 9.06 -8.23 3.23
C ALA A 23 9.17 -7.51 1.87
N ILE A 24 10.31 -7.65 1.18
CA ILE A 24 10.50 -7.07 -0.16
C ILE A 24 9.43 -7.54 -1.16
N PRO A 25 8.98 -8.82 -1.17
CA PRO A 25 7.86 -9.24 -2.02
C PRO A 25 6.57 -8.41 -1.81
N ASP A 26 6.29 -7.97 -0.58
CA ASP A 26 5.09 -7.17 -0.27
C ASP A 26 5.19 -5.76 -0.88
N LEU A 27 6.40 -5.19 -1.00
CA LEU A 27 6.61 -3.92 -1.70
C LEU A 27 6.26 -4.03 -3.19
N HIS A 28 6.71 -5.09 -3.85
CA HIS A 28 6.40 -5.34 -5.25
C HIS A 28 4.90 -5.57 -5.45
N ALA A 29 4.28 -6.41 -4.61
CA ALA A 29 2.85 -6.65 -4.65
C ALA A 29 2.04 -5.36 -4.45
N LEU A 30 2.46 -4.50 -3.52
CA LEU A 30 1.78 -3.23 -3.28
C LEU A 30 1.89 -2.28 -4.49
N ALA A 31 3.06 -2.23 -5.14
CA ALA A 31 3.24 -1.45 -6.37
C ALA A 31 2.31 -1.94 -7.50
N ASP A 32 2.22 -3.26 -7.72
CA ASP A 32 1.35 -3.86 -8.73
C ASP A 32 -0.14 -3.56 -8.45
N ILE A 33 -0.54 -3.59 -7.17
CA ILE A 33 -1.91 -3.26 -6.76
C ILE A 33 -2.22 -1.79 -7.08
N TYR A 34 -1.35 -0.85 -6.70
CA TYR A 34 -1.58 0.56 -6.99
C TYR A 34 -1.52 0.89 -8.47
N GLU A 35 -0.68 0.22 -9.25
CA GLU A 35 -0.67 0.35 -10.70
C GLU A 35 -2.04 -0.05 -11.27
N ARG A 36 -2.59 -1.19 -10.85
CA ARG A 36 -3.91 -1.66 -11.31
C ARG A 36 -5.03 -0.69 -10.93
N ILE A 37 -5.00 -0.14 -9.72
CA ILE A 37 -5.96 0.87 -9.27
C ILE A 37 -5.86 2.12 -10.14
N ALA A 38 -4.64 2.65 -10.34
CA ALA A 38 -4.43 3.84 -11.15
C ALA A 38 -4.88 3.64 -12.60
N ARG A 39 -4.56 2.50 -13.21
CA ARG A 39 -5.03 2.14 -14.56
C ARG A 39 -6.55 2.04 -14.63
N SER A 40 -7.18 1.43 -13.63
CA SER A 40 -8.64 1.31 -13.58
C SER A 40 -9.36 2.63 -13.34
N ALA A 41 -8.71 3.61 -12.68
CA ALA A 41 -9.33 4.88 -12.31
C ALA A 41 -9.04 6.02 -13.29
N LEU A 42 -7.90 5.98 -13.99
CA LEU A 42 -7.40 7.07 -14.83
C LEU A 42 -7.24 6.70 -16.31
N GLY A 43 -7.26 5.42 -16.67
CA GLY A 43 -7.27 4.93 -18.05
C GLY A 43 -8.69 4.79 -18.59
#